data_AF-A0A7W4YT95-F1
#
_entry.id   AF-A0A7W4YT95-F1
#
_cell.length_a   1.000
_cell.length_b   1.000
_cell.length_c   1.000
_cell.angle_alpha   90.00
_cell.angle_beta   90.00
_cell.angle_gamma   90.00
#
_symmetry.space_group_name_H-M   'P 1'
#
loop_
_entity.id
_entity.type
_entity.pdbx_description
1 polymer ?
#
loop_
_entity_poly.entity_id
_entity_poly.type
_entity_poly.pdbx_seq_one_letter_code
_entity_poly.pdbx_strand_id
1 'polypeptide(L)'
;MNCKPGDLAITTTRGRSIDVATPGILGRVVEVVRAASSHEVFVSTAGARFQFTGTSPAWVVKSRDLLPWKSGAGPNAGQVHFFHERPVQDAVLLPLGGVPVHDEQHDEVPA
;
A
#
# COMPACT_ATOMS: atom_id res chain seq x y z
N MET A 1 -1.68 -12.47 -10.08
CA MET A 1 -1.10 -11.50 -9.13
C MET A 1 0.22 -11.05 -9.72
N ASN A 2 0.41 -9.73 -9.84
CA ASN A 2 1.56 -9.13 -10.52
C ASN A 2 2.74 -8.91 -9.58
N CYS A 3 2.48 -8.73 -8.28
CA CYS A 3 3.49 -8.54 -7.25
C CYS A 3 3.56 -9.73 -6.29
N LYS A 4 4.63 -9.80 -5.50
CA LYS A 4 4.83 -10.70 -4.36
C LYS A 4 5.45 -9.93 -3.17
N PRO A 5 5.41 -10.48 -1.94
CA PRO A 5 6.10 -9.89 -0.79
C PRO A 5 7.58 -9.61 -1.07
N GLY A 6 8.06 -8.45 -0.63
CA GLY A 6 9.41 -7.93 -0.87
C GLY A 6 9.59 -7.17 -2.18
N ASP A 7 8.61 -7.20 -3.09
CA ASP A 7 8.70 -6.40 -4.32
C ASP A 7 8.54 -4.91 -4.01
N LEU A 8 9.30 -4.08 -4.72
CA LEU A 8 8.94 -2.68 -4.92
C LEU A 8 7.95 -2.59 -6.07
N ALA A 9 6.93 -1.75 -5.91
CA ALA A 9 5.94 -1.50 -6.94
C ALA A 9 5.64 -0.01 -7.02
N ILE A 10 5.18 0.43 -8.20
CA ILE A 10 4.59 1.74 -8.39
C ILE A 10 3.08 1.59 -8.55
N THR A 11 2.33 2.43 -7.85
CA THR A 11 0.88 2.53 -8.00
C THR A 11 0.53 3.20 -9.34
N THR A 12 -0.38 2.64 -10.11
CA THR A 12 -0.73 3.09 -11.46
C THR A 12 -2.24 3.19 -11.67
N THR A 13 -2.63 3.76 -12.80
CA THR A 13 -4.03 3.80 -13.26
C THR A 13 -4.48 2.51 -13.93
N ARG A 14 -3.65 1.45 -13.92
CA ARG A 14 -4.06 0.17 -14.48
C ARG A 14 -5.19 -0.42 -13.62
N GLY A 15 -6.24 -0.89 -14.29
CA GLY A 15 -7.43 -1.44 -13.63
C GLY A 15 -8.47 -0.40 -13.21
N ARG A 16 -9.71 -0.86 -13.05
CA ARG A 16 -10.81 -0.07 -12.47
C ARG A 16 -10.87 -0.35 -10.97
N SER A 17 -10.01 0.31 -10.19
CA SER A 17 -10.04 0.21 -8.72
C SER A 17 -10.53 1.52 -8.09
N ILE A 18 -11.20 1.41 -6.94
CA ILE A 18 -11.51 2.55 -6.08
C ILE A 18 -10.25 3.27 -5.61
N ASP A 19 -9.11 2.58 -5.58
CA ASP A 19 -7.83 3.17 -5.21
C ASP A 19 -7.46 4.30 -6.16
N VAL A 20 -7.68 4.14 -7.47
CA VAL A 20 -7.37 5.18 -8.49
C VAL A 20 -8.13 6.49 -8.23
N ALA A 21 -9.28 6.44 -7.55
CA ALA A 21 -10.05 7.62 -7.17
C ALA A 21 -9.52 8.34 -5.91
N THR A 22 -8.49 7.81 -5.25
CA THR A 22 -7.84 8.45 -4.09
C THR A 22 -6.79 9.46 -4.56
N PRO A 23 -6.95 10.77 -4.27
CA PRO A 23 -5.96 11.77 -4.65
C PRO A 23 -4.59 11.47 -4.05
N GLY A 24 -3.53 11.62 -4.87
CA GLY A 24 -2.14 11.47 -4.42
C GLY A 24 -1.65 10.03 -4.27
N ILE A 25 -2.46 9.02 -4.56
CA ILE A 25 -2.01 7.62 -4.51
C ILE A 25 -1.20 7.22 -5.73
N LEU A 26 -1.45 7.81 -6.90
CA LEU A 26 -0.83 7.39 -8.16
C LEU A 26 0.63 7.82 -8.23
N GLY A 27 1.48 6.99 -8.86
CA GLY A 27 2.91 7.24 -9.00
C GLY A 27 3.72 7.02 -7.72
N ARG A 28 3.11 6.54 -6.63
CA ARG A 28 3.79 6.26 -5.36
C ARG A 28 4.57 4.96 -5.47
N VAL A 29 5.84 5.01 -5.06
CA VAL A 29 6.67 3.82 -4.85
C VAL A 29 6.33 3.24 -3.49
N VAL A 30 6.02 1.96 -3.49
CA VAL A 30 5.58 1.21 -2.31
C VAL A 30 6.29 -0.13 -2.25
N GLU A 31 6.51 -0.62 -1.05
CA GLU A 31 6.99 -1.97 -0.77
C GLU A 31 5.78 -2.88 -0.53
N VAL A 32 5.77 -4.05 -1.17
CA VAL A 32 4.74 -5.07 -0.98
C VAL A 32 5.11 -5.91 0.23
N VAL A 33 4.32 -5.82 1.30
CA VAL A 33 4.64 -6.49 2.57
C VAL A 33 4.03 -7.88 2.63
N ARG A 34 2.73 -8.00 2.34
CA ARG A 34 1.98 -9.27 2.39
C ARG A 34 0.62 -9.15 1.72
N ALA A 35 -0.04 -10.27 1.50
CA ALA A 35 -1.43 -10.27 1.05
C ALA A 35 -2.33 -9.59 2.10
N ALA A 36 -3.28 -8.78 1.64
CA ALA A 36 -4.31 -8.19 2.48
C ALA A 36 -5.42 -9.21 2.75
N SER A 37 -5.87 -9.29 3.99
CA SER A 37 -7.00 -10.15 4.35
C SER A 37 -8.31 -9.38 4.29
N SER A 38 -9.37 -10.03 3.81
CA SER A 38 -10.70 -9.43 3.87
C SER A 38 -11.09 -9.15 5.33
N HIS A 39 -11.81 -8.06 5.57
CA HIS A 39 -12.23 -7.57 6.89
C HIS A 39 -11.11 -7.12 7.83
N GLU A 40 -9.86 -7.09 7.35
CA GLU A 40 -8.72 -6.57 8.10
C GLU A 40 -8.88 -5.07 8.41
N VAL A 41 -8.45 -4.65 9.60
CA VAL A 41 -8.57 -3.27 10.08
C VAL A 41 -7.21 -2.58 10.09
N PHE A 42 -7.14 -1.44 9.43
CA PHE A 42 -5.99 -0.54 9.38
C PHE A 42 -6.29 0.73 10.17
N VAL A 43 -5.29 1.26 10.86
CA VAL A 43 -5.42 2.48 11.67
C VAL A 43 -4.60 3.58 11.03
N SER A 44 -5.24 4.73 10.78
CA SER A 44 -4.56 5.90 10.21
C SER A 44 -3.65 6.55 11.24
N THR A 45 -2.76 7.43 10.78
CA THR A 45 -1.90 8.23 11.67
C THR A 45 -2.68 9.15 12.60
N ALA A 46 -3.93 9.47 12.27
CA ALA A 46 -4.85 10.23 13.12
C ALA A 46 -5.72 9.34 14.04
N GLY A 47 -5.48 8.02 14.08
CA GLY A 47 -6.22 7.07 14.93
C GLY A 47 -7.55 6.58 14.35
N ALA A 48 -7.92 6.98 13.13
CA ALA A 48 -9.14 6.54 12.49
C ALA A 48 -9.00 5.09 11.97
N ARG A 49 -10.03 4.26 12.16
CA ARG A 49 -10.02 2.82 11.82
C ARG A 49 -10.73 2.58 10.49
N PHE A 50 -10.08 1.82 9.61
CA PHE A 50 -10.54 1.52 8.25
C PHE A 50 -10.55 0.02 8.05
N GLN A 51 -11.70 -0.53 7.65
CA GLN A 51 -11.80 -1.94 7.33
C GLN A 51 -11.64 -2.13 5.82
N PHE A 52 -10.77 -3.05 5.43
CA PHE A 52 -10.66 -3.49 4.05
C PHE A 52 -11.80 -4.44 3.69
N THR A 53 -12.60 -4.06 2.70
CA THR A 53 -13.77 -4.83 2.23
C THR A 53 -13.68 -5.15 0.73
N GLY A 54 -12.47 -5.45 0.24
CA GLY A 54 -12.25 -5.83 -1.16
C GLY A 54 -12.54 -7.32 -1.42
N THR A 55 -13.17 -7.62 -2.56
CA THR A 55 -13.31 -9.00 -3.10
C THR A 55 -12.17 -9.36 -4.07
N SER A 56 -11.46 -8.36 -4.58
CA SER A 56 -10.32 -8.54 -5.47
C SER A 56 -9.02 -8.77 -4.68
N PRO A 57 -8.04 -9.51 -5.26
CA PRO A 57 -6.71 -9.64 -4.67
C PRO A 57 -6.07 -8.27 -4.38
N ALA A 58 -5.55 -8.12 -3.17
CA ALA A 58 -4.90 -6.90 -2.72
C ALA A 58 -3.68 -7.22 -1.86
N TRP A 59 -2.75 -6.27 -1.84
CA TRP A 59 -1.52 -6.34 -1.06
C TRP A 59 -1.55 -5.24 -0.01
N VAL A 60 -1.10 -5.56 1.20
CA VAL A 60 -0.67 -4.53 2.15
C VAL A 60 0.64 -4.00 1.64
N VAL A 61 0.65 -2.69 1.38
CA VAL A 61 1.84 -1.99 0.92
C VAL A 61 2.26 -0.96 1.95
N LYS A 62 3.56 -0.73 2.03
CA LYS A 62 4.21 0.25 2.91
C LYS A 62 4.90 1.31 2.06
N SER A 63 4.97 2.53 2.58
CA SER A 63 5.81 3.56 1.99
C SER A 63 6.51 4.38 3.06
N ARG A 64 7.66 4.96 2.72
CA ARG A 64 8.36 5.92 3.57
C ARG A 64 7.51 7.16 3.79
N ASP A 65 6.83 7.61 2.75
CA ASP A 65 5.90 8.72 2.83
C ASP A 65 4.49 8.23 3.16
N LEU A 66 3.66 9.10 3.73
CA LEU A 66 2.29 8.75 4.04
C LEU A 66 1.45 8.46 2.79
N LEU A 67 0.73 7.34 2.83
CA LEU A 67 -0.17 6.89 1.79
C LEU A 67 -1.58 7.41 2.06
N PRO A 68 -2.19 8.14 1.12
CA PRO A 68 -3.57 8.59 1.25
C PRO A 68 -4.52 7.41 1.07
N TRP A 69 -5.62 7.39 1.82
CA TRP A 69 -6.75 6.48 1.64
C TRP A 69 -8.05 7.27 1.80
N LYS A 70 -8.83 7.32 0.72
CA LYS A 70 -10.15 7.94 0.71
C LYS A 70 -11.20 7.00 1.32
N SER A 71 -11.94 7.48 2.30
CA SER A 71 -13.07 6.74 2.88
C SER A 71 -14.17 6.53 1.84
N GLY A 72 -14.61 5.28 1.68
CA GLY A 72 -15.59 4.89 0.67
C GLY A 72 -17.04 5.03 1.09
N ALA A 73 -17.35 4.94 2.39
CA ALA A 73 -18.72 4.98 2.91
C ALA A 73 -18.75 5.43 4.38
N GLY A 74 -19.93 5.82 4.86
CA GLY A 74 -20.16 6.27 6.24
C GLY A 74 -20.06 7.79 6.44
N PRO A 75 -20.09 8.27 7.69
CA PRO A 75 -20.16 9.70 8.01
C PRO A 75 -18.94 10.50 7.53
N ASN A 76 -17.81 9.82 7.29
CA ASN A 76 -16.57 10.42 6.79
C ASN A 76 -16.33 10.11 5.30
N ALA A 77 -17.36 9.68 4.55
CA ALA A 77 -17.21 9.34 3.14
C ALA A 77 -16.55 10.50 2.35
N GLY A 78 -15.56 10.16 1.53
CA GLY A 78 -14.82 11.13 0.74
C GLY A 78 -13.65 11.80 1.45
N GLN A 79 -13.54 11.72 2.78
CA GLN A 79 -12.36 12.21 3.51
C GLN A 79 -11.12 11.37 3.20
N VAL A 80 -9.97 12.01 3.13
CA VAL A 80 -8.67 11.37 2.92
C VAL A 80 -7.96 11.26 4.26
N HIS A 81 -7.55 10.04 4.60
CA HIS A 81 -6.72 9.74 5.77
C HIS A 81 -5.37 9.21 5.33
N PHE A 82 -4.38 9.30 6.21
CA PHE A 82 -3.00 8.98 5.90
C PHE A 82 -2.52 7.77 6.70
N PHE A 83 -1.72 6.92 6.06
CA PHE A 83 -1.26 5.66 6.60
C PHE A 83 0.21 5.42 6.24
N HIS A 84 0.95 4.75 7.12
CA HIS A 84 2.24 4.17 6.75
C HIS A 84 2.06 2.89 5.91
N GLU A 85 0.98 2.15 6.19
CA GLU A 85 0.64 0.90 5.52
C GLU A 85 -0.85 0.85 5.19
N ARG A 86 -1.18 0.43 3.97
CA ARG A 86 -2.59 0.26 3.57
C ARG A 86 -2.73 -0.84 2.52
N PRO A 87 -3.91 -1.46 2.41
CA PRO A 87 -4.21 -2.36 1.31
C PRO A 87 -4.38 -1.56 0.01
N VAL A 88 -3.84 -2.12 -1.05
CA VAL A 88 -3.90 -1.62 -2.42
C VAL A 88 -4.17 -2.82 -3.35
N GLN A 89 -5.10 -2.68 -4.28
CA GLN A 89 -5.45 -3.78 -5.18
C GLN A 89 -4.27 -4.15 -6.10
N ASP A 90 -4.07 -5.45 -6.34
CA ASP A 90 -3.00 -5.94 -7.21
C ASP A 90 -3.08 -5.35 -8.63
N ALA A 91 -4.30 -5.07 -9.10
CA ALA A 91 -4.54 -4.47 -10.41
C ALA A 91 -3.92 -3.08 -10.59
N VAL A 92 -3.75 -2.30 -9.51
CA VAL A 92 -3.15 -0.97 -9.56
C VAL A 92 -1.65 -0.97 -9.26
N LEU A 93 -1.05 -2.11 -8.96
CA LEU A 93 0.38 -2.22 -8.72
C LEU A 93 1.12 -2.67 -9.98
N LEU A 94 2.17 -1.94 -10.31
CA LEU A 94 3.14 -2.32 -11.34
C LEU A 94 4.47 -2.64 -10.63
N PRO A 95 4.93 -3.90 -10.62
CA PRO A 95 6.21 -4.24 -10.01
C PRO A 95 7.35 -3.50 -10.71
N LEU A 96 8.24 -2.91 -9.91
CA LEU A 96 9.50 -2.32 -10.37
C LEU A 96 10.52 -3.47 -10.38
N GLY A 97 10.59 -4.20 -11.48
CA GLY A 97 11.56 -5.28 -11.62
C GLY A 97 13.00 -4.77 -11.57
N GLY A 98 13.86 -5.40 -10.77
CA GLY A 98 15.32 -5.31 -10.96
C GLY A 98 16.14 -4.53 -9.94
N VAL A 99 15.67 -4.26 -8.72
CA VAL A 99 16.60 -3.86 -7.64
C VAL A 99 16.56 -4.92 -6.55
N PRO A 100 17.51 -5.87 -6.53
CA PRO A 100 17.72 -6.66 -5.33
C PRO A 100 18.10 -5.68 -4.22
N VAL A 101 17.25 -5.55 -3.21
CA VAL A 101 17.62 -4.89 -1.96
C VAL A 101 18.73 -5.75 -1.37
N HIS A 102 19.98 -5.37 -1.61
CA HIS A 102 21.08 -5.84 -0.78
C HIS A 102 20.94 -5.00 0.48
N ASP A 103 20.38 -5.59 1.53
CA ASP A 103 20.64 -5.12 2.88
C ASP A 103 22.15 -5.29 3.09
N GLU A 104 22.94 -4.28 2.74
CA GLU A 104 24.30 -4.14 3.24
C GLU A 104 24.19 -3.88 4.75
N GLN A 105 23.97 -4.95 5.52
CA GLN A 105 24.36 -4.98 6.91
C GLN A 105 25.87 -4.73 6.93
N HIS A 106 26.25 -3.47 7.17
CA HIS A 106 27.56 -3.14 7.71
C HIS A 106 27.64 -3.80 9.10
N ASP A 107 28.14 -5.03 9.13
CA ASP A 107 28.64 -5.66 10.33
C ASP A 107 30.09 -5.20 10.48
N GLU A 108 30.29 -4.10 11.22
CA GLU A 108 31.64 -3.64 11.59
C GLU A 108 31.78 -3.75 13.12
N VAL A 109 32.34 -4.87 13.55
CA VAL A 109 32.91 -5.12 14.89
C VAL A 109 34.12 -6.05 14.68
N PRO A 110 35.26 -5.97 15.40
CA PRO A 110 35.74 -5.01 16.43
C PRO A 110 37.16 -4.46 16.13
N ALA A 111 37.66 -3.59 17.02
CA ALA A 111 39.10 -3.44 17.28
C ALA A 111 39.47 -4.13 18.60
#